data_AF-D6K3R6-F1
#
_entry.id   AF-D6K3R6-F1
#
_cell.length_a   1.000
_cell.length_b   1.000
_cell.length_c   1.000
_cell.angle_alpha   90.00
_cell.angle_beta   90.00
_cell.angle_gamma   90.00
#
_symmetry.space_group_name_H-M   'P 1'
#
loop_
_entity.id
_entity.type
_entity.pdbx_description
1 polymer ?
#
loop_
_entity_poly.entity_id
_entity_poly.type
_entity_poly.pdbx_seq_one_letter_code
_entity_poly.pdbx_strand_id
1 'polypeptide(L)'
;MPPPSATPAPATEEPSGAAPAAVPAEAVTPLIRGVAVLHRLTEAGGALSPSTLERATGLARSTIDRITATLARMGYVRLDGRDVVLAPRLMELGNAYLAALRLPALLAGRADALADALDESVSLAVADRDGIRFIHQATRRRAMSLSFRIGDLLPAERTAPGALFATEWTEAEWRRRRERRAADPQDRGFPAVPPRPPLAPDDFEERTARAARENCATDDQLIEPGLIALSVPVRGPGAGPAPRAGAGAVRGPEAGREPGAGQEPETGQEPETGREPGARQEPEAGQVPGARQVPGAGGIVCVASVVSHTSRHTAEHLRTTLLPRLRETVAAMERDLAAAPPPAPSEPPAGLATWTAASKQELGREFVESLARGLTVLTAFDADRPALTLAEVAKATGLPRATARRALITYEHLGLVAAGPDRPLHPHPPGAVPWASRPCPAPRSPGSPNRTWSTWPPACTSRPPSRS
;
A
#
# COMPACT_ATOMS: atom_id res chain seq x y z
N MET A 1 20.68 -59.08 28.67
CA MET A 1 20.04 -58.45 27.50
C MET A 1 20.39 -56.97 27.52
N PRO A 2 21.06 -56.43 26.50
CA PRO A 2 21.36 -55.00 26.42
C PRO A 2 20.08 -54.21 26.08
N PRO A 3 19.97 -52.93 26.49
CA PRO A 3 18.84 -52.08 26.11
C PRO A 3 18.92 -51.70 24.62
N PRO A 4 17.77 -51.44 23.96
CA PRO A 4 17.72 -51.14 22.54
C PRO A 4 18.28 -49.74 22.22
N SER A 5 19.02 -49.68 21.12
CA SER A 5 19.67 -48.50 20.55
C SER A 5 18.67 -47.39 20.19
N ALA A 6 18.96 -46.16 20.61
CA ALA A 6 18.21 -44.97 20.22
C ALA A 6 18.46 -44.61 18.76
N THR A 7 17.40 -44.53 17.96
CA THR A 7 17.39 -43.94 16.62
C THR A 7 17.63 -42.42 16.72
N PRO A 8 18.55 -41.82 15.95
CA PRO A 8 18.73 -40.37 15.97
C PRO A 8 17.52 -39.67 15.33
N ALA A 9 16.94 -38.73 16.07
CA ALA A 9 15.88 -37.85 15.56
C ALA A 9 16.41 -36.99 14.39
N PRO A 10 15.59 -36.71 13.36
CA PRO A 10 16.00 -35.86 12.25
C PRO A 10 16.28 -34.45 12.78
N ALA A 11 17.41 -33.89 12.33
CA ALA A 11 17.83 -32.53 12.67
C ALA A 11 16.72 -31.55 12.29
N THR A 12 16.24 -30.80 13.27
CA THR A 12 15.37 -29.65 13.09
C THR A 12 16.13 -28.63 12.25
N GLU A 13 15.83 -28.56 10.95
CA GLU A 13 16.21 -27.41 10.14
C GLU A 13 15.49 -26.19 10.72
N GLU A 14 16.24 -25.38 11.46
CA GLU A 14 15.79 -24.08 11.91
C GLU A 14 15.36 -23.26 10.67
N PRO A 15 14.11 -22.76 10.62
CA PRO A 15 13.69 -21.94 9.51
C PRO A 15 14.50 -20.64 9.55
N SER A 16 15.40 -20.50 8.57
CA SER A 16 16.17 -19.30 8.27
C SER A 16 15.22 -18.10 8.23
N GLY A 17 15.24 -17.30 9.29
CA GLY A 17 14.46 -16.08 9.40
C GLY A 17 14.81 -15.14 8.26
N ALA A 18 13.88 -14.92 7.35
CA ALA A 18 14.04 -13.97 6.26
C ALA A 18 14.29 -12.58 6.86
N ALA A 19 15.53 -12.12 6.76
CA ALA A 19 15.90 -10.77 7.12
C ALA A 19 15.07 -9.78 6.29
N PRO A 20 14.67 -8.61 6.84
CA PRO A 20 14.03 -7.57 6.05
C PRO A 20 14.89 -7.26 4.82
N ALA A 21 14.24 -7.13 3.66
CA ALA A 21 14.90 -6.94 2.37
C ALA A 21 16.01 -5.88 2.50
N ALA A 22 17.26 -6.28 2.23
CA ALA A 22 18.41 -5.40 2.38
C ALA A 22 18.21 -4.12 1.56
N VAL A 23 18.54 -2.97 2.16
CA VAL A 23 18.46 -1.67 1.46
C VAL A 23 19.28 -1.77 0.16
N PRO A 24 18.69 -1.49 -1.01
CA PRO A 24 19.41 -1.57 -2.27
C PRO A 24 20.65 -0.67 -2.25
N ALA A 25 21.78 -1.16 -2.77
CA ALA A 25 23.03 -0.39 -2.80
C ALA A 25 22.90 0.97 -3.51
N GLU A 26 21.96 1.05 -4.47
CA GLU A 26 21.68 2.25 -5.24
C GLU A 26 20.76 3.26 -4.53
N ALA A 27 20.13 2.87 -3.41
CA ALA A 27 19.11 3.67 -2.75
C ALA A 27 19.67 5.01 -2.23
N VAL A 28 18.79 6.01 -2.23
CA VAL A 28 19.10 7.37 -1.80
C VAL A 28 18.85 7.46 -0.29
N THR A 29 19.89 7.21 0.51
CA THR A 29 19.77 7.19 1.98
C THR A 29 19.10 8.43 2.58
N PRO A 30 19.39 9.67 2.13
CA PRO A 30 18.72 10.84 2.69
C PRO A 30 17.22 10.90 2.38
N LEU A 31 16.78 10.31 1.27
CA LEU A 31 15.37 10.19 0.92
C LEU A 31 14.66 9.22 1.87
N ILE A 32 15.24 8.05 2.13
CA ILE A 32 14.72 7.08 3.12
C ILE A 32 14.53 7.75 4.48
N ARG A 33 15.55 8.49 4.93
CA ARG A 33 15.52 9.17 6.24
C ARG A 33 14.48 10.29 6.28
N GLY A 34 14.33 11.05 5.20
CA GLY A 34 13.31 12.10 5.11
C GLY A 34 11.89 11.54 5.17
N VAL A 35 11.63 10.45 4.44
CA VAL A 35 10.35 9.73 4.50
C VAL A 35 10.08 9.19 5.91
N ALA A 36 11.09 8.61 6.59
CA ALA A 36 10.95 8.17 7.98
C ALA A 36 10.61 9.32 8.94
N VAL A 37 11.23 10.50 8.80
CA VAL A 37 10.90 11.69 9.59
C VAL A 37 9.45 12.14 9.35
N LEU A 38 9.00 12.17 8.09
CA LEU A 38 7.61 12.52 7.76
C LEU A 38 6.62 11.52 8.36
N HIS A 39 6.89 10.21 8.29
CA HIS A 39 6.05 9.20 8.93
C HIS A 39 5.96 9.42 10.45
N ARG A 40 7.07 9.69 11.13
CA ARG A 40 7.06 9.94 12.57
C ARG A 40 6.27 11.18 12.97
N LEU A 41 6.37 12.24 12.18
CA LEU A 41 5.54 13.43 12.39
C LEU A 41 4.05 13.09 12.21
N THR A 42 3.69 12.33 11.18
CA THR A 42 2.30 11.90 10.93
C THR A 42 1.75 11.04 12.06
N GLU A 43 2.51 10.05 12.55
CA GLU A 43 2.13 9.17 13.67
C GLU A 43 1.92 9.96 14.98
N ALA A 44 2.67 11.04 15.18
CA ALA A 44 2.60 11.88 16.38
C ALA A 44 1.54 13.00 16.31
N GLY A 45 0.62 12.97 15.34
CA GLY A 45 -0.40 14.00 15.19
C GLY A 45 0.09 15.29 14.52
N GLY A 46 1.26 15.25 13.87
CA GLY A 46 1.75 16.32 13.00
C GLY A 46 2.77 17.26 13.63
N ALA A 47 3.16 17.09 14.89
CA ALA A 47 4.17 17.92 15.53
C ALA A 47 5.10 17.10 16.45
N LEU A 48 6.41 17.29 16.31
CA LEU A 48 7.41 16.69 17.21
C LEU A 48 8.59 17.64 17.45
N SER A 49 9.11 17.61 18.68
CA SER A 49 10.42 18.16 18.95
C SER A 49 11.50 17.34 18.23
N PRO A 50 12.59 17.95 17.75
CA PRO A 50 13.64 17.23 17.08
C PRO A 50 14.39 16.26 18.00
N SER A 51 14.39 16.48 19.32
CA SER A 51 14.87 15.46 20.29
C SER A 51 14.02 14.19 20.29
N THR A 52 12.70 14.34 20.10
CA THR A 52 11.77 13.22 19.98
C THR A 52 11.96 12.53 18.63
N LEU A 53 12.20 13.28 17.54
CA LEU A 53 12.55 12.71 16.25
C LEU A 53 13.85 11.89 16.31
N GLU A 54 14.89 12.36 17.00
CA GLU A 54 16.12 11.60 17.22
C GLU A 54 15.83 10.25 17.90
N ARG A 55 15.08 10.25 19.00
CA ARG A 55 14.70 9.01 19.71
C ARG A 55 13.82 8.09 18.86
N ALA A 56 12.87 8.66 18.12
CA ALA A 56 11.89 7.90 17.34
C ALA A 56 12.48 7.30 16.05
N THR A 57 13.49 7.94 15.46
CA THR A 57 14.11 7.51 14.19
C THR A 57 15.50 6.87 14.38
N GLY A 58 16.14 7.07 15.53
CA GLY A 58 17.54 6.67 15.77
C GLY A 58 18.57 7.48 14.98
N LEU A 59 18.17 8.58 14.32
CA LEU A 59 19.06 9.41 13.54
C LEU A 59 19.81 10.42 14.41
N ALA A 60 21.06 10.70 14.05
CA ALA A 60 21.85 11.72 14.72
C ALA A 60 21.22 13.12 14.56
N ARG A 61 21.37 13.96 15.59
CA ARG A 61 20.87 15.34 15.64
C ARG A 61 21.12 16.13 14.35
N SER A 62 22.37 16.17 13.91
CA SER A 62 22.80 16.88 12.70
C SER A 62 22.13 16.35 11.42
N THR A 63 21.69 15.10 11.40
CA THR A 63 20.93 14.55 10.28
C THR A 63 19.47 15.01 10.33
N ILE A 64 18.86 15.00 11.52
CA ILE A 64 17.50 15.51 11.71
C ILE A 64 17.42 16.99 11.32
N ASP A 65 18.32 17.83 11.83
CA ASP A 65 18.32 19.27 11.56
C ASP A 65 18.42 19.58 10.05
N ARG A 66 19.29 18.86 9.32
CA ARG A 66 19.42 19.03 7.86
C ARG A 66 18.20 18.54 7.09
N ILE A 67 17.59 17.43 7.52
CA ILE A 67 16.35 16.93 6.92
C ILE A 67 15.21 17.91 7.15
N THR A 68 15.01 18.37 8.37
CA THR A 68 13.91 19.29 8.73
C THR A 68 14.11 20.66 8.09
N ALA A 69 15.34 21.17 8.01
CA ALA A 69 15.66 22.38 7.25
C ALA A 69 15.32 22.23 5.75
N THR A 70 15.65 21.08 5.15
CA THR A 70 15.32 20.78 3.75
C THR A 70 13.80 20.69 3.54
N LEU A 71 13.09 19.97 4.41
CA LEU A 71 11.63 19.87 4.35
C LEU A 71 10.96 21.22 4.60
N ALA A 72 11.54 22.08 5.44
CA ALA A 72 11.05 23.44 5.69
C ALA A 72 11.24 24.32 4.47
N ARG A 73 12.38 24.23 3.78
CA ARG A 73 12.62 24.90 2.49
C ARG A 73 11.61 24.46 1.43
N MET A 74 11.22 23.18 1.43
CA MET A 74 10.15 22.66 0.56
C MET A 74 8.75 23.08 1.00
N GLY A 75 8.59 23.64 2.20
CA GLY A 75 7.30 23.99 2.78
C GLY A 75 6.47 22.79 3.24
N TYR A 76 7.08 21.60 3.37
CA TYR A 76 6.43 20.39 3.88
C TYR A 76 6.36 20.33 5.39
N VAL A 77 7.26 21.05 6.06
CA VAL A 77 7.19 21.29 7.50
C VAL A 77 7.40 22.78 7.79
N ARG A 78 6.96 23.21 8.96
CA ARG A 78 7.26 24.51 9.56
C ARG A 78 8.05 24.28 10.84
N LEU A 79 9.05 25.12 11.07
CA LEU A 79 9.79 25.15 12.33
C LEU A 79 9.09 26.15 13.25
N ASP A 80 8.48 25.67 14.33
CA ASP A 80 7.71 26.46 15.29
C ASP A 80 8.40 26.45 16.65
N GLY A 81 9.21 27.47 16.93
CA GLY A 81 10.09 27.50 18.09
C GLY A 81 11.07 26.32 18.06
N ARG A 82 10.82 25.32 18.90
CA ARG A 82 11.63 24.09 18.97
C ARG A 82 10.98 22.92 18.24
N ASP A 83 9.73 23.01 17.82
CA ASP A 83 9.00 21.90 17.24
C ASP A 83 9.00 21.95 15.71
N VAL A 84 8.94 20.76 15.12
CA VAL A 84 8.78 20.56 13.69
C VAL A 84 7.34 20.17 13.46
N VAL A 85 6.61 20.96 12.68
CA VAL A 85 5.17 20.80 12.45
C VAL A 85 4.92 20.52 10.97
N LEU A 86 4.09 19.53 10.62
CA LEU A 86 3.68 19.28 9.25
C LEU A 86 2.98 20.52 8.67
N ALA A 87 3.29 20.85 7.42
CA ALA A 87 2.72 22.01 6.74
C ALA A 87 1.85 21.58 5.54
N PRO A 88 0.80 22.36 5.18
CA PRO A 88 -0.20 21.94 4.20
C PRO A 88 0.35 21.54 2.82
N ARG A 89 1.46 22.14 2.36
CA ARG A 89 2.04 21.80 1.05
C ARG A 89 2.45 20.33 0.94
N LEU A 90 2.71 19.65 2.06
CA LEU A 90 2.98 18.20 2.05
C LEU A 90 1.85 17.39 1.39
N MET A 91 0.61 17.88 1.42
CA MET A 91 -0.54 17.22 0.81
C MET A 91 -0.40 17.06 -0.71
N GLU A 92 0.45 17.84 -1.39
CA GLU A 92 0.68 17.69 -2.83
C GLU A 92 1.21 16.29 -3.20
N LEU A 93 1.96 15.64 -2.30
CA LEU A 93 2.44 14.26 -2.49
C LEU A 93 1.28 13.25 -2.50
N GLY A 94 0.32 13.41 -1.58
CA GLY A 94 -0.89 12.57 -1.54
C GLY A 94 -1.82 12.87 -2.71
N ASN A 95 -1.96 14.15 -3.08
CA ASN A 95 -2.76 14.57 -4.21
C ASN A 95 -2.22 14.01 -5.53
N ALA A 96 -0.91 13.92 -5.71
CA ALA A 96 -0.31 13.29 -6.88
C ALA A 96 -0.77 11.82 -7.04
N TYR A 97 -0.79 11.05 -5.95
CA TYR A 97 -1.34 9.69 -5.94
C TYR A 97 -2.84 9.66 -6.24
N LEU A 98 -3.64 10.47 -5.53
CA LEU A 98 -5.10 10.47 -5.70
C LEU A 98 -5.53 10.92 -7.10
N ALA A 99 -4.81 11.89 -7.69
CA ALA A 99 -5.01 12.35 -9.05
C ALA A 99 -4.68 11.22 -10.03
N ALA A 100 -3.49 10.60 -9.92
CA ALA A 100 -3.09 9.47 -10.75
C ALA A 100 -4.03 8.27 -10.65
N LEU A 101 -4.58 8.02 -9.47
CA LEU A 101 -5.54 6.93 -9.27
C LEU A 101 -6.87 7.18 -10.01
N ARG A 102 -7.28 8.45 -10.21
CA ARG A 102 -8.54 8.92 -10.82
C ARG A 102 -9.84 8.46 -10.14
N LEU A 103 -9.84 7.37 -9.37
CA LEU A 103 -11.01 6.84 -8.67
C LEU A 103 -11.71 7.88 -7.78
N PRO A 104 -11.01 8.71 -6.98
CA PRO A 104 -11.70 9.73 -6.19
C PRO A 104 -12.47 10.72 -7.08
N ALA A 105 -11.87 11.19 -8.17
CA ALA A 105 -12.50 12.14 -9.09
C ALA A 105 -13.73 11.55 -9.81
N LEU A 106 -13.67 10.25 -10.15
CA LEU A 106 -14.74 9.58 -10.88
C LEU A 106 -15.88 9.09 -9.96
N LEU A 107 -15.57 8.70 -8.72
CA LEU A 107 -16.50 7.94 -7.88
C LEU A 107 -17.02 8.70 -6.65
N ALA A 108 -16.34 9.78 -6.21
CA ALA A 108 -16.72 10.51 -5.00
C ALA A 108 -18.17 11.00 -5.04
N GLY A 109 -18.62 11.58 -6.17
CA GLY A 109 -20.00 12.08 -6.29
C GLY A 109 -21.07 11.01 -6.06
N ARG A 110 -20.82 9.75 -6.46
CA ARG A 110 -21.73 8.62 -6.17
C ARG A 110 -21.68 8.20 -4.72
N ALA A 111 -20.50 8.18 -4.12
CA ALA A 111 -20.32 7.83 -2.72
C ALA A 111 -20.98 8.87 -1.81
N ASP A 112 -20.81 10.16 -2.10
CA ASP A 112 -21.46 11.27 -1.39
C ASP A 112 -22.99 11.18 -1.51
N ALA A 113 -23.52 11.00 -2.72
CA ALA A 113 -24.96 10.86 -2.93
C ALA A 113 -25.55 9.63 -2.22
N LEU A 114 -24.81 8.52 -2.14
CA LEU A 114 -25.23 7.35 -1.38
C LEU A 114 -25.23 7.64 0.13
N ALA A 115 -24.21 8.33 0.64
CA ALA A 115 -24.14 8.73 2.04
C ALA A 115 -25.31 9.64 2.42
N ASP A 116 -25.66 10.60 1.57
CA ASP A 116 -26.80 11.49 1.75
C ASP A 116 -28.14 10.75 1.71
N ALA A 117 -28.31 9.83 0.76
CA ALA A 117 -29.56 9.08 0.60
C ALA A 117 -29.82 8.10 1.76
N LEU A 118 -28.76 7.52 2.33
CA LEU A 118 -28.86 6.56 3.43
C LEU A 118 -28.75 7.22 4.81
N ASP A 119 -28.25 8.45 4.87
CA ASP A 119 -27.78 9.11 6.09
C ASP A 119 -26.82 8.23 6.91
N GLU A 120 -25.98 7.50 6.19
CA GLU A 120 -24.97 6.58 6.70
C GLU A 120 -23.60 6.93 6.09
N SER A 121 -22.53 6.55 6.78
CA SER A 121 -21.20 6.82 6.25
C SER A 121 -20.86 5.94 5.06
N VAL A 122 -20.30 6.54 4.01
CA VAL A 122 -19.80 5.81 2.84
C VAL A 122 -18.32 6.08 2.67
N SER A 123 -17.55 5.05 2.34
CA SER A 123 -16.12 5.17 2.10
C SER A 123 -15.67 4.33 0.91
N LEU A 124 -14.62 4.79 0.24
CA LEU A 124 -13.91 4.02 -0.79
C LEU A 124 -12.50 3.70 -0.29
N ALA A 125 -12.12 2.43 -0.38
CA ALA A 125 -10.80 1.95 0.02
C ALA A 125 -10.08 1.22 -1.12
N VAL A 126 -8.76 1.26 -1.11
CA VAL A 126 -7.87 0.49 -2.00
C VAL A 126 -7.03 -0.48 -1.20
N ALA A 127 -6.57 -1.55 -1.86
CA ALA A 127 -5.58 -2.43 -1.28
C ALA A 127 -4.27 -1.67 -1.05
N ASP A 128 -3.67 -1.86 0.12
CA ASP A 128 -2.34 -1.35 0.42
C ASP A 128 -1.55 -2.44 1.13
N ARG A 129 -0.92 -3.31 0.32
CA ARG A 129 -0.24 -4.53 0.76
C ARG A 129 -1.16 -5.41 1.60
N ASP A 130 -0.84 -5.61 2.87
CA ASP A 130 -1.58 -6.40 3.86
C ASP A 130 -2.63 -5.57 4.65
N GLY A 131 -2.87 -4.34 4.20
CA GLY A 131 -3.87 -3.42 4.73
C GLY A 131 -4.79 -2.85 3.65
N ILE A 132 -5.67 -1.95 4.08
CA ILE A 132 -6.54 -1.16 3.22
C ILE A 132 -6.42 0.31 3.56
N ARG A 133 -6.41 1.16 2.54
CA ARG A 133 -6.29 2.62 2.69
C ARG A 133 -7.49 3.33 2.11
N PHE A 134 -8.05 4.28 2.87
CA PHE A 134 -9.16 5.09 2.38
C PHE A 134 -8.71 6.12 1.34
N ILE A 135 -9.42 6.21 0.23
CA ILE A 135 -9.22 7.21 -0.83
C ILE A 135 -10.37 8.23 -0.90
N HIS A 136 -11.51 7.93 -0.26
CA HIS A 136 -12.65 8.82 -0.11
C HIS A 136 -13.45 8.46 1.15
N GLN A 137 -14.02 9.46 1.82
CA GLN A 137 -14.83 9.33 3.03
C GLN A 137 -15.95 10.38 3.03
N ALA A 138 -17.19 9.93 3.04
CA ALA A 138 -18.40 10.74 3.21
C ALA A 138 -19.01 10.41 4.58
N THR A 139 -18.66 11.20 5.61
CA THR A 139 -19.07 10.92 7.00
C THR A 139 -20.48 11.46 7.29
N ARG A 140 -21.32 10.66 7.93
CA ARG A 140 -22.68 11.02 8.39
C ARG A 140 -22.91 10.42 9.78
N ARG A 141 -23.62 11.14 10.64
CA ARG A 141 -24.11 10.69 11.98
C ARG A 141 -23.13 9.83 12.81
N ARG A 142 -21.90 10.31 12.99
CA ARG A 142 -20.78 9.56 13.64
C ARG A 142 -20.39 10.00 15.05
N ALA A 143 -21.28 10.61 15.82
CA ALA A 143 -20.94 11.07 17.18
C ALA A 143 -20.48 9.97 18.16
N MET A 144 -20.68 8.68 17.83
CA MET A 144 -20.47 7.55 18.74
C MET A 144 -19.40 6.52 18.29
N SER A 145 -18.64 6.76 17.21
CA SER A 145 -17.63 5.80 16.72
C SER A 145 -16.41 6.47 16.09
N LEU A 146 -15.29 5.75 16.02
CA LEU A 146 -14.09 6.14 15.29
C LEU A 146 -14.45 6.59 13.86
N SER A 147 -13.88 7.73 13.45
CA SER A 147 -13.94 8.20 12.07
C SER A 147 -12.55 8.09 11.45
N PHE A 148 -12.48 7.45 10.29
CA PHE A 148 -11.25 7.39 9.49
C PHE A 148 -11.20 8.54 8.48
N ARG A 149 -10.00 8.94 8.13
CA ARG A 149 -9.71 9.98 7.15
C ARG A 149 -9.20 9.36 5.85
N ILE A 150 -9.23 10.15 4.79
CA ILE A 150 -8.49 9.82 3.56
C ILE A 150 -7.02 9.62 3.94
N GLY A 151 -6.45 8.50 3.49
CA GLY A 151 -5.09 8.13 3.79
C GLY A 151 -4.89 7.35 5.10
N ASP A 152 -5.89 7.14 5.95
CA ASP A 152 -5.73 6.22 7.09
C ASP A 152 -5.58 4.77 6.58
N LEU A 153 -4.67 4.01 7.20
CA LEU A 153 -4.35 2.62 6.87
C LEU A 153 -4.85 1.70 7.96
N LEU A 154 -5.61 0.68 7.57
CA LEU A 154 -6.20 -0.30 8.47
C LEU A 154 -5.70 -1.71 8.10
N PRO A 155 -5.54 -2.63 9.06
CA PRO A 155 -5.14 -4.00 8.77
C PRO A 155 -6.26 -4.74 8.03
N ALA A 156 -5.96 -5.42 6.94
CA ALA A 156 -6.97 -6.00 6.05
C ALA A 156 -7.92 -6.94 6.81
N GLU A 157 -7.38 -7.75 7.71
CA GLU A 157 -8.12 -8.74 8.49
C GLU A 157 -9.02 -8.18 9.59
N ARG A 158 -9.03 -6.87 9.83
CA ARG A 158 -10.00 -6.23 10.73
C ARG A 158 -11.02 -5.38 9.97
N THR A 159 -11.17 -5.61 8.68
CA THR A 159 -12.07 -4.82 7.84
C THR A 159 -12.85 -5.71 6.88
N ALA A 160 -14.05 -5.26 6.48
CA ALA A 160 -14.80 -5.87 5.39
C ALA A 160 -14.08 -5.74 4.02
N PRO A 161 -13.53 -4.58 3.62
CA PRO A 161 -12.76 -4.46 2.38
C PRO A 161 -11.56 -5.39 2.29
N GLY A 162 -10.83 -5.59 3.39
CA GLY A 162 -9.66 -6.45 3.37
C GLY A 162 -9.97 -7.90 3.00
N ALA A 163 -11.12 -8.44 3.43
CA ALA A 163 -11.56 -9.78 3.03
C ALA A 163 -11.89 -9.87 1.53
N LEU A 164 -12.35 -8.77 0.92
CA LEU A 164 -12.60 -8.71 -0.52
C LEU A 164 -11.28 -8.64 -1.31
N PHE A 165 -10.34 -7.79 -0.91
CA PHE A 165 -9.03 -7.73 -1.56
C PHE A 165 -8.26 -9.05 -1.43
N ALA A 166 -8.37 -9.73 -0.29
CA ALA A 166 -7.71 -11.01 -0.07
C ALA A 166 -8.23 -12.14 -0.97
N THR A 167 -9.36 -11.97 -1.65
CA THR A 167 -9.84 -12.93 -2.66
C THR A 167 -8.96 -12.96 -3.91
N GLU A 168 -8.20 -11.89 -4.17
CA GLU A 168 -7.28 -11.77 -5.30
C GLU A 168 -5.81 -11.84 -4.85
N TRP A 169 -5.55 -12.18 -3.58
CA TRP A 169 -4.18 -12.30 -3.06
C TRP A 169 -3.45 -13.54 -3.58
N THR A 170 -2.20 -13.31 -3.93
CA THR A 170 -1.17 -14.31 -4.20
C THR A 170 -0.63 -14.93 -2.92
N GLU A 171 0.03 -16.09 -3.02
CA GLU A 171 0.70 -16.73 -1.86
C GLU A 171 1.77 -15.82 -1.23
N ALA A 172 2.39 -14.94 -2.03
CA ALA A 172 3.34 -13.95 -1.52
C ALA A 172 2.66 -12.92 -0.59
N GLU A 173 1.41 -12.52 -0.88
CA GLU A 173 0.64 -11.59 -0.06
C GLU A 173 0.15 -12.25 1.22
N TRP A 174 -0.33 -13.49 1.13
CA TRP A 174 -0.68 -14.29 2.31
C TRP A 174 0.51 -14.49 3.25
N ARG A 175 1.69 -14.80 2.71
CA ARG A 175 2.93 -14.90 3.50
C ARG A 175 3.31 -13.57 4.15
N ARG A 176 3.24 -12.45 3.43
CA ARG A 176 3.50 -11.11 4.00
C ARG A 176 2.57 -10.80 5.17
N ARG A 177 1.29 -11.14 5.07
CA ARG A 177 0.34 -11.02 6.19
C ARG A 177 0.79 -11.85 7.39
N ARG A 178 1.18 -13.12 7.19
CA ARG A 178 1.66 -14.00 8.28
C ARG A 178 2.90 -13.42 8.96
N GLU A 179 3.86 -12.94 8.18
CA GLU A 179 5.07 -12.28 8.69
C GLU A 179 4.74 -11.01 9.51
N ARG A 180 3.86 -10.14 9.00
CA ARG A 180 3.44 -8.94 9.75
C ARG A 180 2.72 -9.31 11.03
N ARG A 181 1.82 -10.29 11.01
CA ARG A 181 1.10 -10.74 12.22
C ARG A 181 2.02 -11.33 13.28
N ALA A 182 3.10 -12.00 12.88
CA ALA A 182 4.14 -12.46 13.79
C ALA A 182 4.97 -11.29 14.36
N ALA A 183 5.32 -10.31 13.53
CA ALA A 183 6.14 -9.16 13.92
C ALA A 183 5.39 -8.08 14.74
N ASP A 184 4.09 -7.90 14.48
CA ASP A 184 3.22 -6.94 15.14
C ASP A 184 1.87 -7.59 15.55
N PRO A 185 1.86 -8.42 16.61
CA PRO A 185 0.66 -9.13 17.03
C PRO A 185 -0.48 -8.22 17.53
N GLN A 186 -0.15 -6.98 17.88
CA GLN A 186 -1.07 -6.00 18.46
C GLN A 186 -1.54 -4.93 17.46
N ASP A 187 -1.15 -5.03 16.18
CA ASP A 187 -1.45 -4.04 15.14
C ASP A 187 -0.98 -2.60 15.47
N ARG A 188 0.13 -2.44 16.19
CA ARG A 188 0.69 -1.11 16.53
C ARG A 188 1.19 -0.34 15.30
N GLY A 189 1.48 -1.03 14.20
CA GLY A 189 1.78 -0.43 12.90
C GLY A 189 0.57 0.22 12.22
N PHE A 190 -0.63 0.06 12.78
CA PHE A 190 -1.88 0.66 12.31
C PHE A 190 -2.43 1.64 13.36
N PRO A 191 -1.83 2.83 13.52
CA PRO A 191 -2.18 3.76 14.59
C PRO A 191 -3.61 4.32 14.50
N ALA A 192 -4.28 4.14 13.36
CA ALA A 192 -5.66 4.54 13.16
C ALA A 192 -6.68 3.61 13.85
N VAL A 193 -6.26 2.43 14.32
CA VAL A 193 -7.15 1.46 14.98
C VAL A 193 -6.68 1.16 16.40
N PRO A 194 -7.59 0.79 17.32
CA PRO A 194 -7.19 0.32 18.65
C PRO A 194 -6.32 -0.94 18.55
N PRO A 195 -5.35 -1.14 19.46
CA PRO A 195 -4.55 -2.35 19.49
C PRO A 195 -5.39 -3.62 19.53
N ARG A 196 -4.93 -4.68 18.87
CA ARG A 196 -5.64 -5.96 18.82
C ARG A 196 -5.75 -6.61 20.20
N PRO A 197 -6.93 -7.11 20.60
CA PRO A 197 -7.08 -7.94 21.78
C PRO A 197 -6.29 -9.27 21.67
N PRO A 198 -5.60 -9.74 22.73
CA PRO A 198 -4.74 -10.93 22.67
C PRO A 198 -5.43 -12.25 22.27
N LEU A 199 -6.75 -12.37 22.43
CA LEU A 199 -7.53 -13.59 22.19
C LEU A 199 -8.49 -13.47 20.99
N ALA A 200 -8.27 -12.50 20.09
CA ALA A 200 -9.11 -12.36 18.91
C ALA A 200 -8.93 -13.57 17.97
N PRO A 201 -10.01 -14.30 17.60
CA PRO A 201 -9.93 -15.41 16.65
C PRO A 201 -9.44 -14.92 15.29
N ASP A 202 -8.67 -15.75 14.59
CA ASP A 202 -8.20 -15.46 13.23
C ASP A 202 -9.08 -16.17 12.20
N ASP A 203 -10.23 -15.57 11.90
CA ASP A 203 -11.23 -16.10 10.96
C ASP A 203 -11.04 -15.57 9.53
N PHE A 204 -9.93 -14.89 9.24
CA PHE A 204 -9.79 -14.08 8.03
C PHE A 204 -9.87 -14.90 6.74
N GLU A 205 -9.30 -16.11 6.73
CA GLU A 205 -9.34 -17.02 5.57
C GLU A 205 -10.77 -17.46 5.28
N GLU A 206 -11.55 -17.80 6.31
CA GLU A 206 -12.96 -18.17 6.17
C GLU A 206 -13.79 -16.98 5.66
N ARG A 207 -13.59 -15.79 6.22
CA ARG A 207 -14.27 -14.58 5.75
C ARG A 207 -13.92 -14.25 4.31
N THR A 208 -12.66 -14.46 3.90
CA THR A 208 -12.21 -14.27 2.52
C THR A 208 -12.88 -15.28 1.58
N ALA A 209 -12.93 -16.56 1.96
CA ALA A 209 -13.63 -17.59 1.17
C ALA A 209 -15.14 -17.33 1.07
N ARG A 210 -15.76 -16.76 2.11
CA ARG A 210 -17.15 -16.28 2.06
C ARG A 210 -17.29 -15.08 1.12
N ALA A 211 -16.40 -14.08 1.24
CA ALA A 211 -16.41 -12.88 0.40
C ALA A 211 -16.26 -13.22 -1.09
N ALA A 212 -15.42 -14.21 -1.43
CA ALA A 212 -15.27 -14.71 -2.80
C ALA A 212 -16.56 -15.32 -3.37
N ARG A 213 -17.34 -16.03 -2.53
CA ARG A 213 -18.62 -16.64 -2.94
C ARG A 213 -19.75 -15.61 -3.04
N GLU A 214 -19.78 -14.63 -2.15
CA GLU A 214 -20.91 -13.70 -2.01
C GLU A 214 -20.70 -12.37 -2.76
N ASN A 215 -19.48 -12.08 -3.19
CA ASN A 215 -19.04 -10.81 -3.78
C ASN A 215 -19.44 -9.60 -2.91
N CYS A 216 -19.42 -9.78 -1.60
CA CYS A 216 -19.60 -8.77 -0.58
C CYS A 216 -18.97 -9.27 0.73
N ALA A 217 -18.63 -8.35 1.64
CA ALA A 217 -18.12 -8.68 2.96
C ALA A 217 -18.74 -7.80 4.03
N THR A 218 -18.80 -8.31 5.26
CA THR A 218 -19.36 -7.60 6.41
C THR A 218 -18.34 -7.58 7.53
N ASP A 219 -18.28 -6.44 8.21
CA ASP A 219 -17.52 -6.16 9.42
C ASP A 219 -18.53 -6.08 10.56
N ASP A 220 -18.41 -7.01 11.51
CA ASP A 220 -19.18 -7.00 12.74
C ASP A 220 -18.24 -6.70 13.90
N GLN A 221 -17.99 -5.41 14.14
CA GLN A 221 -17.22 -4.93 15.28
C GLN A 221 -15.75 -5.40 15.31
N LEU A 222 -15.14 -5.61 14.14
CA LEU A 222 -13.76 -6.07 14.01
C LEU A 222 -12.72 -5.01 14.40
N ILE A 223 -13.09 -3.74 14.25
CA ILE A 223 -12.27 -2.59 14.64
C ILE A 223 -12.50 -2.27 16.11
N GLU A 224 -13.74 -1.96 16.47
CA GLU A 224 -14.14 -1.58 17.81
C GLU A 224 -15.60 -1.98 18.07
N PRO A 225 -15.99 -2.18 19.34
CA PRO A 225 -17.38 -2.40 19.70
C PRO A 225 -18.29 -1.30 19.14
N GLY A 226 -19.41 -1.71 18.57
CA GLY A 226 -20.39 -0.80 17.98
C GLY A 226 -20.19 -0.48 16.50
N LEU A 227 -18.97 -0.55 15.96
CA LEU A 227 -18.71 -0.21 14.55
C LEU A 227 -19.02 -1.41 13.64
N ILE A 228 -19.90 -1.22 12.65
CA ILE A 228 -20.21 -2.26 11.66
C ILE A 228 -20.12 -1.71 10.24
N ALA A 229 -19.77 -2.56 9.27
CA ALA A 229 -19.67 -2.14 7.87
C ALA A 229 -20.09 -3.24 6.89
N LEU A 230 -20.60 -2.82 5.74
CA LEU A 230 -20.93 -3.66 4.60
C LEU A 230 -20.15 -3.17 3.38
N SER A 231 -19.46 -4.08 2.70
CA SER A 231 -18.58 -3.75 1.58
C SER A 231 -18.90 -4.54 0.31
N VAL A 232 -18.74 -3.89 -0.84
CA VAL A 232 -18.89 -4.47 -2.18
C VAL A 232 -17.70 -4.02 -3.05
N PRO A 233 -17.06 -4.93 -3.79
CA PRO A 233 -15.92 -4.58 -4.64
C PRO A 233 -16.39 -3.83 -5.89
N VAL A 234 -15.65 -2.79 -6.26
CA VAL A 234 -15.79 -2.08 -7.55
C VAL A 234 -14.72 -2.63 -8.48
N ARG A 235 -15.13 -3.18 -9.63
CA ARG A 235 -14.20 -3.76 -10.60
C ARG A 235 -13.85 -2.78 -11.69
N GLY A 236 -12.58 -2.83 -12.12
CA GLY A 236 -12.14 -2.07 -13.28
C GLY A 236 -12.75 -2.60 -14.57
N PRO A 237 -12.75 -1.82 -15.66
CA PRO A 237 -13.02 -2.38 -16.98
C PRO A 237 -12.03 -3.51 -17.22
N GLY A 238 -12.55 -4.71 -17.53
CA GLY A 238 -11.70 -5.85 -17.86
C GLY A 238 -10.73 -5.49 -18.97
N ALA A 239 -9.54 -6.09 -18.96
CA ALA A 239 -8.66 -6.03 -20.11
C ALA A 239 -9.37 -6.72 -21.29
N GLY A 240 -10.19 -5.96 -22.02
CA GLY A 240 -10.65 -6.38 -23.33
C GLY A 240 -9.42 -6.63 -24.20
N PRO A 241 -9.50 -7.52 -25.20
CA PRO A 241 -8.40 -7.69 -26.14
C PRO A 241 -8.05 -6.30 -26.67
N ALA A 242 -6.81 -5.88 -26.47
CA ALA A 242 -6.30 -4.63 -27.02
C ALA A 242 -6.77 -4.54 -28.49
N PRO A 243 -7.29 -3.39 -28.94
CA PRO A 243 -7.65 -3.26 -30.34
C PRO A 243 -6.38 -3.62 -31.13
N ARG A 244 -6.44 -4.74 -31.86
CA ARG A 244 -5.42 -5.07 -32.85
C ARG A 244 -5.35 -3.82 -33.71
N ALA A 245 -4.26 -3.07 -33.58
CA ALA A 245 -3.97 -1.97 -34.47
C ALA A 245 -4.01 -2.57 -35.87
N GLY A 246 -5.14 -2.37 -36.56
CA GLY A 246 -5.27 -2.72 -37.95
C GLY A 246 -4.13 -2.01 -38.65
N ALA A 247 -3.33 -2.78 -39.37
CA ALA A 247 -2.33 -2.26 -40.29
C ALA A 247 -3.06 -1.48 -41.39
N GLY A 248 -3.44 -0.24 -41.09
CA GLY A 248 -3.93 0.76 -42.00
C GLY A 248 -2.77 1.67 -42.41
N ALA A 249 -1.76 1.10 -43.05
CA ALA A 249 -0.77 1.90 -43.77
C ALA A 249 -1.44 2.38 -45.06
N VAL A 250 -1.79 3.65 -45.09
CA VAL A 250 -2.12 4.40 -46.30
C VAL A 250 -0.93 4.27 -47.26
N ARG A 251 -1.14 3.59 -48.39
CA ARG A 251 -0.29 3.66 -49.58
C ARG A 251 -1.15 4.10 -50.76
N GLY A 252 -0.70 5.16 -51.43
CA GLY A 252 -1.34 5.72 -52.63
C GLY A 252 -1.38 4.76 -53.82
N PRO A 253 -2.05 5.17 -54.92
CA PRO A 253 -2.53 4.26 -55.94
C PRO A 253 -1.46 3.97 -56.99
N GLU A 254 -1.22 2.70 -57.28
CA GLU A 254 -0.62 2.27 -58.55
C GLU A 254 -1.35 1.02 -59.07
N ALA A 255 -1.45 0.99 -60.39
CA ALA A 255 -2.43 0.28 -61.18
C ALA A 255 -2.10 -1.20 -61.46
N GLY A 256 -3.17 -1.97 -61.72
CA GLY A 256 -3.17 -3.10 -62.65
C GLY A 256 -2.87 -4.47 -62.06
N ARG A 257 -3.90 -5.33 -61.92
CA ARG A 257 -4.19 -6.50 -62.80
C ARG A 257 -5.28 -7.38 -62.17
N GLU A 258 -6.14 -7.89 -63.05
CA GLU A 258 -7.34 -8.70 -62.82
C GLU A 258 -7.09 -10.18 -62.41
N PRO A 259 -8.14 -10.96 -62.08
CA PRO A 259 -8.14 -11.99 -61.03
C PRO A 259 -8.13 -13.45 -61.51
N GLY A 260 -7.91 -14.38 -60.58
CA GLY A 260 -8.31 -15.80 -60.66
C GLY A 260 -8.47 -16.34 -59.23
N ALA A 261 -9.63 -16.83 -58.77
CA ALA A 261 -10.46 -17.99 -59.18
C ALA A 261 -10.22 -19.21 -58.26
N GLY A 262 -11.32 -19.68 -57.63
CA GLY A 262 -11.45 -20.97 -56.91
C GLY A 262 -10.87 -20.98 -55.49
N GLN A 263 -11.41 -21.66 -54.47
CA GLN A 263 -12.48 -22.65 -54.32
C GLN A 263 -12.83 -22.72 -52.82
N GLU A 264 -14.11 -22.80 -52.49
CA GLU A 264 -14.62 -23.49 -51.28
C GLU A 264 -15.03 -24.93 -51.69
N PRO A 265 -15.58 -25.76 -50.79
CA PRO A 265 -15.01 -26.36 -49.58
C PRO A 265 -15.15 -27.89 -49.63
N GLU A 266 -14.48 -28.64 -48.76
CA GLU A 266 -14.89 -30.04 -48.51
C GLU A 266 -15.03 -30.36 -47.02
N THR A 267 -16.19 -30.93 -46.78
CA THR A 267 -16.82 -31.52 -45.59
C THR A 267 -16.09 -32.73 -45.03
N GLY A 268 -16.27 -33.00 -43.74
CA GLY A 268 -16.29 -34.39 -43.26
C GLY A 268 -16.04 -34.61 -41.77
N GLN A 269 -17.04 -35.21 -41.11
CA GLN A 269 -16.96 -36.20 -40.03
C GLN A 269 -16.92 -35.72 -38.56
N GLU A 270 -18.11 -35.73 -37.95
CA GLU A 270 -18.39 -36.22 -36.59
C GLU A 270 -18.78 -37.73 -36.66
N PRO A 271 -19.10 -38.43 -35.55
CA PRO A 271 -18.45 -38.54 -34.24
C PRO A 271 -18.24 -40.01 -33.84
N GLU A 272 -17.40 -40.31 -32.84
CA GLU A 272 -17.43 -41.62 -32.17
C GLU A 272 -17.53 -41.52 -30.65
N THR A 273 -18.29 -42.49 -30.15
CA THR A 273 -18.98 -42.61 -28.87
C THR A 273 -18.15 -43.27 -27.78
N GLY A 274 -18.40 -42.85 -26.54
CA GLY A 274 -18.62 -43.78 -25.42
C GLY A 274 -17.43 -44.18 -24.56
N ARG A 275 -17.36 -43.62 -23.33
CA ARG A 275 -17.05 -44.42 -22.13
C ARG A 275 -17.56 -43.74 -20.86
N GLU A 276 -18.38 -44.48 -20.12
CA GLU A 276 -18.98 -44.12 -18.84
C GLU A 276 -18.18 -44.72 -17.64
N PRO A 277 -18.52 -44.44 -16.36
CA PRO A 277 -17.58 -43.90 -15.39
C PRO A 277 -17.26 -44.86 -14.22
N GLY A 278 -16.20 -44.57 -13.46
CA GLY A 278 -16.02 -45.17 -12.15
C GLY A 278 -14.63 -45.05 -11.55
N ALA A 279 -14.45 -44.12 -10.60
CA ALA A 279 -13.74 -44.33 -9.33
C ALA A 279 -13.78 -43.01 -8.55
N ARG A 280 -14.48 -43.03 -7.40
CA ARG A 280 -14.47 -41.94 -6.42
C ARG A 280 -13.14 -41.99 -5.69
N GLN A 281 -12.35 -40.91 -5.80
CA GLN A 281 -11.27 -40.61 -4.86
C GLN A 281 -11.70 -39.40 -4.03
N GLU A 282 -11.67 -39.55 -2.71
CA GLU A 282 -11.88 -38.49 -1.74
C GLU A 282 -10.74 -37.46 -1.85
N PRO A 283 -11.01 -36.14 -1.83
CA PRO A 283 -9.94 -35.15 -1.81
C PRO A 283 -9.44 -34.90 -0.38
N GLU A 284 -8.14 -35.02 -0.19
CA GLU A 284 -7.41 -34.58 0.99
C GLU A 284 -7.66 -33.09 1.28
N ALA A 285 -7.80 -32.77 2.57
CA ALA A 285 -7.94 -31.41 3.08
C ALA A 285 -6.63 -30.63 2.87
N GLY A 286 -6.68 -29.48 2.17
CA GLY A 286 -5.53 -28.59 2.04
C GLY A 286 -5.44 -27.72 0.79
N GLN A 287 -6.49 -27.63 -0.02
CA GLN A 287 -6.49 -26.79 -1.22
C GLN A 287 -7.72 -25.89 -1.25
N VAL A 288 -7.52 -24.60 -1.00
CA VAL A 288 -8.54 -23.58 -1.23
C VAL A 288 -8.88 -23.61 -2.73
N PRO A 289 -10.15 -23.84 -3.12
CA PRO A 289 -10.52 -23.85 -4.53
C PRO A 289 -10.26 -22.46 -5.12
N GLY A 290 -9.44 -22.40 -6.17
CA GLY A 290 -9.20 -21.15 -6.90
C GLY A 290 -10.52 -20.50 -7.28
N ALA A 291 -10.69 -19.23 -6.91
CA ALA A 291 -11.85 -18.45 -7.26
C ALA A 291 -12.05 -18.54 -8.78
N ARG A 292 -13.24 -18.99 -9.19
CA ARG A 292 -13.64 -19.05 -10.60
C ARG A 292 -13.67 -17.62 -11.11
N GLN A 293 -12.58 -17.18 -11.76
CA GLN A 293 -12.54 -15.90 -12.46
C GLN A 293 -13.68 -15.91 -13.48
N VAL A 294 -14.64 -15.01 -13.32
CA VAL A 294 -15.65 -14.75 -14.36
C VAL A 294 -14.87 -14.21 -15.56
N PRO A 295 -14.85 -14.89 -16.72
CA PRO A 295 -14.07 -14.45 -17.86
C PRO A 295 -14.53 -13.03 -18.27
N GLY A 296 -13.62 -12.06 -18.21
CA GLY A 296 -13.85 -10.69 -18.70
C GLY A 296 -14.09 -9.60 -17.63
N ALA A 297 -14.20 -9.93 -16.34
CA ALA A 297 -14.27 -8.91 -15.28
C ALA A 297 -12.85 -8.42 -14.90
N GLY A 298 -12.63 -7.11 -14.83
CA GLY A 298 -11.38 -6.56 -14.31
C GLY A 298 -11.17 -6.90 -12.83
N GLY A 299 -9.92 -6.78 -12.38
CA GLY A 299 -9.59 -6.91 -10.95
C GLY A 299 -10.28 -5.83 -10.11
N ILE A 300 -10.26 -6.01 -8.79
CA ILE A 300 -10.84 -5.04 -7.85
C ILE A 300 -9.98 -3.76 -7.87
N VAL A 301 -10.55 -2.63 -8.29
CA VAL A 301 -9.83 -1.34 -8.31
C VAL A 301 -10.01 -0.57 -7.01
N CYS A 302 -11.17 -0.71 -6.36
CA CYS A 302 -11.43 -0.25 -5.01
C CYS A 302 -12.61 -1.03 -4.41
N VAL A 303 -12.87 -0.83 -3.13
CA VAL A 303 -14.05 -1.36 -2.43
C VAL A 303 -14.87 -0.21 -1.89
N ALA A 304 -16.19 -0.23 -2.13
CA ALA A 304 -17.14 0.70 -1.54
C ALA A 304 -17.75 0.09 -0.28
N SER A 305 -17.80 0.87 0.79
CA SER A 305 -18.33 0.43 2.08
C SER A 305 -19.38 1.40 2.61
N VAL A 306 -20.47 0.86 3.14
CA VAL A 306 -21.40 1.59 4.02
C VAL A 306 -21.05 1.21 5.45
N VAL A 307 -20.88 2.20 6.31
CA VAL A 307 -20.48 2.04 7.71
C VAL A 307 -21.58 2.61 8.60
N SER A 308 -22.00 1.82 9.58
CA SER A 308 -23.06 2.17 10.54
C SER A 308 -22.66 1.78 11.96
N HIS A 309 -23.61 1.85 12.89
CA HIS A 309 -23.42 1.53 14.30
C HIS A 309 -24.46 0.53 14.80
N THR A 310 -24.08 -0.30 15.77
CA THR A 310 -24.96 -1.35 16.34
C THR A 310 -26.23 -0.82 17.00
N SER A 311 -26.26 0.46 17.38
CA SER A 311 -27.48 1.12 17.90
C SER A 311 -28.57 1.29 16.84
N ARG A 312 -28.26 1.15 15.55
CA ARG A 312 -29.20 1.26 14.43
C ARG A 312 -29.42 -0.07 13.72
N HIS A 313 -28.33 -0.77 13.43
CA HIS A 313 -28.38 -2.04 12.70
C HIS A 313 -27.49 -3.07 13.37
N THR A 314 -27.89 -4.34 13.33
CA THR A 314 -26.91 -5.44 13.45
C THR A 314 -26.16 -5.57 12.12
N ALA A 315 -25.00 -6.25 12.11
CA ALA A 315 -24.26 -6.51 10.87
C ALA A 315 -25.12 -7.27 9.83
N GLU A 316 -25.94 -8.22 10.28
CA GLU A 316 -26.90 -8.95 9.43
C GLU A 316 -28.03 -8.05 8.90
N HIS A 317 -28.59 -7.20 9.77
CA HIS A 317 -29.64 -6.27 9.36
C HIS A 317 -29.11 -5.21 8.38
N LEU A 318 -27.90 -4.70 8.59
CA LEU A 318 -27.22 -3.78 7.67
C LEU A 318 -27.05 -4.42 6.29
N ARG A 319 -26.59 -5.69 6.26
CA ARG A 319 -26.41 -6.46 5.03
C ARG A 319 -27.74 -6.66 4.30
N THR A 320 -28.77 -7.15 4.97
CA THR A 320 -30.07 -7.42 4.34
C THR A 320 -30.75 -6.15 3.82
N THR A 321 -30.59 -5.03 4.52
CA THR A 321 -31.26 -3.76 4.18
C THR A 321 -30.52 -2.95 3.11
N LEU A 322 -29.20 -2.81 3.22
CA LEU A 322 -28.43 -1.87 2.40
C LEU A 322 -27.64 -2.50 1.25
N LEU A 323 -27.46 -3.82 1.23
CA LEU A 323 -26.73 -4.51 0.16
C LEU A 323 -27.32 -4.26 -1.24
N PRO A 324 -28.65 -4.30 -1.47
CA PRO A 324 -29.21 -4.03 -2.79
C PRO A 324 -28.84 -2.64 -3.30
N ARG A 325 -28.96 -1.61 -2.44
CA ARG A 325 -28.67 -0.22 -2.81
C ARG A 325 -27.18 0.04 -3.01
N LEU A 326 -26.33 -0.57 -2.19
CA LEU A 326 -24.88 -0.51 -2.35
C LEU A 326 -24.45 -1.17 -3.67
N ARG A 327 -25.01 -2.34 -4.02
CA ARG A 327 -24.74 -3.02 -5.30
C ARG A 327 -25.16 -2.19 -6.51
N GLU A 328 -26.32 -1.55 -6.47
CA GLU A 328 -26.79 -0.66 -7.54
C GLU A 328 -25.83 0.53 -7.73
N THR A 329 -25.36 1.11 -6.61
CA THR A 329 -24.39 2.21 -6.64
C THR A 329 -23.06 1.76 -7.21
N VAL A 330 -22.56 0.59 -6.80
CA VAL A 330 -21.33 0.01 -7.35
C VAL A 330 -21.46 -0.26 -8.84
N ALA A 331 -22.57 -0.83 -9.32
CA ALA A 331 -22.80 -1.03 -10.75
C ALA A 331 -22.82 0.30 -11.53
N ALA A 332 -23.26 1.39 -10.91
CA ALA A 332 -23.17 2.72 -11.50
C ALA A 332 -21.73 3.29 -11.47
N MET A 333 -20.96 3.02 -10.42
CA MET A 333 -19.52 3.34 -10.35
C MET A 333 -18.74 2.61 -11.45
N GLU A 334 -18.97 1.31 -11.64
CA GLU A 334 -18.31 0.52 -12.69
C GLU A 334 -18.64 1.03 -14.09
N ARG A 335 -19.89 1.47 -14.33
CA ARG A 335 -20.27 2.14 -15.59
C ARG A 335 -19.54 3.46 -15.82
N ASP A 336 -19.36 4.26 -14.77
CA ASP A 336 -18.60 5.52 -14.88
C ASP A 336 -17.13 5.26 -15.17
N LEU A 337 -16.54 4.22 -14.58
CA LEU A 337 -15.17 3.81 -14.89
C LEU A 337 -15.03 3.34 -16.34
N ALA A 338 -16.00 2.57 -16.84
CA ALA A 338 -16.00 2.10 -18.22
C ALA A 338 -16.23 3.22 -19.24
N ALA A 339 -16.99 4.25 -18.88
CA ALA A 339 -17.28 5.41 -19.73
C ALA A 339 -16.26 6.55 -19.60
N ALA A 340 -15.36 6.49 -18.61
CA ALA A 340 -14.40 7.54 -18.34
C ALA A 340 -13.46 7.73 -19.55
N PRO A 341 -13.29 8.96 -20.06
CA PRO A 341 -12.35 9.19 -21.14
C PRO A 341 -10.92 8.84 -20.67
N PRO A 342 -10.06 8.36 -21.59
CA PRO A 342 -8.64 8.22 -21.28
C PRO A 342 -8.09 9.56 -20.81
N PRO A 343 -7.09 9.56 -19.92
CA PRO A 343 -6.45 10.80 -19.49
C PRO A 343 -5.95 11.57 -20.72
N ALA A 344 -6.22 12.87 -20.76
CA ALA A 344 -5.80 13.69 -21.89
C ALA A 344 -4.26 13.76 -21.88
N PRO A 345 -3.57 13.54 -23.02
CA PRO A 345 -2.12 13.68 -23.06
C PRO A 345 -1.75 15.15 -22.88
N SER A 346 -1.34 15.53 -21.67
CA SER A 346 -0.78 16.85 -21.38
C SER A 346 0.74 16.84 -21.53
N GLU A 347 1.30 17.97 -21.97
CA GLU A 347 2.75 18.10 -22.08
C GLU A 347 3.38 17.99 -20.67
N PRO A 348 4.36 17.10 -20.45
CA PRO A 348 4.91 16.93 -19.12
C PRO A 348 5.59 18.22 -18.66
N PRO A 349 5.30 18.70 -17.43
CA PRO A 349 5.94 19.88 -16.85
C PRO A 349 7.44 19.64 -16.85
N ALA A 350 8.23 20.59 -17.35
CA ALA A 350 9.67 20.43 -17.40
C ALA A 350 10.35 21.09 -16.21
N GLY A 351 11.34 20.41 -15.63
CA GLY A 351 12.24 21.01 -14.66
C GLY A 351 11.68 21.19 -13.25
N LEU A 352 10.75 20.33 -12.81
CA LEU A 352 10.17 20.40 -11.45
C LEU A 352 11.21 20.45 -10.32
N ALA A 353 12.39 19.84 -10.51
CA ALA A 353 13.46 19.79 -9.50
C ALA A 353 14.62 20.77 -9.76
N THR A 354 14.52 21.68 -10.74
CA THR A 354 15.61 22.60 -11.10
C THR A 354 15.94 23.61 -10.00
N TRP A 355 14.95 24.00 -9.20
CA TRP A 355 15.11 24.92 -8.07
C TRP A 355 16.08 24.42 -6.99
N THR A 356 16.32 23.11 -6.89
CA THR A 356 17.13 22.53 -5.80
C THR A 356 18.58 22.99 -5.87
N ALA A 357 19.11 23.23 -7.06
CA ALA A 357 20.49 23.67 -7.25
C ALA A 357 20.73 25.08 -6.67
N ALA A 358 19.81 26.01 -6.91
CA ALA A 358 19.87 27.35 -6.34
C ALA A 358 19.77 27.31 -4.80
N SER A 359 18.84 26.51 -4.24
CA SER A 359 18.75 26.31 -2.79
C SER A 359 20.02 25.67 -2.21
N LYS A 360 20.69 24.79 -2.95
CA LYS A 360 21.95 24.18 -2.52
C LYS A 360 23.09 25.20 -2.45
N GLN A 361 23.15 26.14 -3.40
CA GLN A 361 24.13 27.23 -3.39
C GLN A 361 23.90 28.18 -2.21
N GLU A 362 22.64 28.52 -1.92
CA GLU A 362 22.28 29.43 -0.83
C GLU A 362 22.48 28.82 0.56
N LEU A 363 21.98 27.61 0.80
CA LEU A 363 21.94 26.98 2.13
C LEU A 363 23.13 26.06 2.43
N GLY A 364 23.96 25.77 1.43
CA GLY A 364 25.17 24.97 1.60
C GLY A 364 24.91 23.60 2.22
N ARG A 365 25.53 23.33 3.39
CA ARG A 365 25.50 22.01 4.04
C ARG A 365 24.13 21.67 4.63
N GLU A 366 23.35 22.66 5.02
CA GLU A 366 22.05 22.48 5.67
C GLU A 366 20.99 21.93 4.71
N PHE A 367 21.15 22.16 3.40
CA PHE A 367 20.26 21.65 2.38
C PHE A 367 20.70 20.29 1.82
N VAL A 368 19.82 19.30 1.92
CA VAL A 368 20.00 17.93 1.44
C VAL A 368 19.34 17.78 0.08
N GLU A 369 20.08 18.12 -0.96
CA GLU A 369 19.56 18.18 -2.32
C GLU A 369 18.98 16.85 -2.83
N SER A 370 19.56 15.70 -2.45
CA SER A 370 19.04 14.39 -2.87
C SER A 370 17.69 14.04 -2.25
N LEU A 371 17.39 14.54 -1.04
CA LEU A 371 16.07 14.41 -0.42
C LEU A 371 15.05 15.26 -1.19
N ALA A 372 15.37 16.52 -1.45
CA ALA A 372 14.48 17.44 -2.16
C ALA A 372 14.15 16.93 -3.57
N ARG A 373 15.18 16.59 -4.36
CA ARG A 373 15.02 15.99 -5.69
C ARG A 373 14.20 14.70 -5.64
N GLY A 374 14.46 13.85 -4.64
CA GLY A 374 13.72 12.61 -4.43
C GLY A 374 12.24 12.84 -4.22
N LEU A 375 11.85 13.72 -3.29
CA LEU A 375 10.44 14.03 -3.03
C LEU A 375 9.73 14.67 -4.22
N THR A 376 10.41 15.50 -5.00
CA THR A 376 9.89 16.08 -6.26
C THR A 376 9.61 15.04 -7.35
N VAL A 377 10.23 13.86 -7.31
CA VAL A 377 9.88 12.78 -8.26
C VAL A 377 8.43 12.33 -8.10
N LEU A 378 7.87 12.34 -6.89
CA LEU A 378 6.47 11.95 -6.67
C LEU A 378 5.48 12.96 -7.22
N THR A 379 5.85 14.24 -7.31
CA THR A 379 5.00 15.29 -7.87
C THR A 379 4.99 15.29 -9.40
N ALA A 380 5.74 14.39 -10.04
CA ALA A 380 5.71 14.23 -11.50
C ALA A 380 4.44 13.48 -11.97
N PHE A 381 3.82 12.69 -11.10
CA PHE A 381 2.60 11.92 -11.39
C PHE A 381 1.35 12.78 -11.14
N ASP A 382 0.35 12.63 -12.00
CA ASP A 382 -0.95 13.29 -11.85
C ASP A 382 -2.06 12.51 -12.59
N ALA A 383 -3.25 13.12 -12.69
CA ALA A 383 -4.42 12.51 -13.32
C ALA A 383 -4.23 12.23 -14.82
N ASP A 384 -3.44 13.04 -15.51
CA ASP A 384 -3.15 12.87 -16.93
C ASP A 384 -2.02 11.84 -17.14
N ARG A 385 -1.16 11.69 -16.12
CA ARG A 385 0.07 10.92 -16.16
C ARG A 385 0.13 9.94 -14.99
N PRO A 386 -0.78 8.95 -14.95
CA PRO A 386 -0.86 7.97 -13.87
C PRO A 386 0.26 6.92 -13.94
N ALA A 387 0.93 6.84 -15.09
CA ALA A 387 1.96 5.88 -15.41
C ALA A 387 3.08 6.58 -16.17
N LEU A 388 4.30 6.57 -15.65
CA LEU A 388 5.44 7.24 -16.28
C LEU A 388 6.61 6.28 -16.48
N THR A 389 7.23 6.33 -17.63
CA THR A 389 8.53 5.72 -17.88
C THR A 389 9.63 6.49 -17.16
N LEU A 390 10.78 5.84 -16.95
CA LEU A 390 11.97 6.52 -16.42
C LEU A 390 12.40 7.74 -17.27
N ALA A 391 12.14 7.73 -18.59
CA ALA A 391 12.48 8.85 -19.46
C ALA A 391 11.59 10.05 -19.18
N GLU A 392 10.29 9.82 -19.02
CA GLU A 392 9.32 10.87 -18.73
C GLU A 392 9.51 11.43 -17.32
N VAL A 393 9.82 10.59 -16.32
CA VAL A 393 10.18 11.08 -14.97
C VAL A 393 11.41 11.98 -15.03
N ALA A 394 12.45 11.59 -15.76
CA ALA A 394 13.67 12.40 -15.92
C ALA A 394 13.37 13.73 -16.63
N LYS A 395 12.58 13.70 -17.72
CA LYS A 395 12.15 14.90 -18.44
C LYS A 395 11.32 15.82 -17.54
N ALA A 396 10.35 15.26 -16.82
CA ALA A 396 9.43 16.05 -16.01
C ALA A 396 10.15 16.74 -14.84
N THR A 397 11.03 16.00 -14.18
CA THR A 397 11.80 16.54 -13.05
C THR A 397 12.98 17.40 -13.48
N GLY A 398 13.47 17.27 -14.72
CA GLY A 398 14.72 17.86 -15.17
C GLY A 398 15.97 17.21 -14.55
N LEU A 399 15.83 16.00 -13.99
CA LEU A 399 16.92 15.27 -13.35
C LEU A 399 17.69 14.40 -14.35
N PRO A 400 18.99 14.17 -14.13
CA PRO A 400 19.70 13.12 -14.85
C PRO A 400 18.99 11.77 -14.67
N ARG A 401 18.91 10.99 -15.75
CA ARG A 401 18.22 9.68 -15.76
C ARG A 401 18.68 8.74 -14.64
N ALA A 402 19.97 8.73 -14.34
CA ALA A 402 20.53 7.94 -13.24
C ALA A 402 20.03 8.40 -11.85
N THR A 403 19.88 9.71 -11.64
CA THR A 403 19.34 10.28 -10.40
C THR A 403 17.88 9.94 -10.22
N ALA A 404 17.06 10.08 -11.28
CA ALA A 404 15.66 9.68 -11.27
C ALA A 404 15.50 8.18 -10.97
N ARG A 405 16.30 7.33 -11.63
CA ARG A 405 16.29 5.87 -11.40
C ARG A 405 16.56 5.52 -9.93
N ARG A 406 17.58 6.13 -9.31
CA ARG A 406 17.92 5.87 -7.90
C ARG A 406 16.81 6.30 -6.95
N ALA A 407 16.16 7.43 -7.21
CA ALA A 407 14.99 7.86 -6.43
C ALA A 407 13.84 6.84 -6.56
N LEU A 408 13.56 6.36 -7.76
CA LEU A 408 12.51 5.36 -8.03
C LEU A 408 12.80 4.00 -7.38
N ILE A 409 14.04 3.50 -7.46
CA ILE A 409 14.47 2.28 -6.73
C ILE A 409 14.27 2.47 -5.22
N THR A 410 14.56 3.67 -4.72
CA THR A 410 14.34 3.99 -3.30
C THR A 410 12.85 3.93 -2.96
N TYR A 411 11.97 4.46 -3.82
CA TYR A 411 10.54 4.40 -3.60
C TYR A 411 9.94 3.01 -3.73
N GLU A 412 10.43 2.20 -4.67
CA GLU A 412 10.06 0.78 -4.78
C GLU A 412 10.42 0.02 -3.50
N HIS A 413 11.63 0.23 -2.98
CA HIS A 413 12.05 -0.31 -1.69
C HIS A 413 11.15 0.17 -0.53
N LEU A 414 10.76 1.44 -0.53
CA LEU A 414 9.86 2.01 0.48
C LEU A 414 8.38 1.61 0.27
N GLY A 415 8.02 1.04 -0.87
CA GLY A 415 6.62 0.71 -1.21
C GLY A 415 5.76 1.87 -1.70
N LEU A 416 6.38 2.98 -2.10
CA LEU A 416 5.70 4.20 -2.55
C LEU A 416 5.47 4.23 -4.06
N VAL A 417 6.18 3.38 -4.82
CA VAL A 417 6.05 3.24 -6.27
C VAL A 417 6.12 1.75 -6.62
N ALA A 418 5.34 1.33 -7.61
CA ALA A 418 5.38 -0.02 -8.17
C ALA A 418 5.68 0.03 -9.68
N ALA A 419 6.42 -0.98 -10.16
CA ALA A 419 6.59 -1.19 -11.60
C ALA A 419 5.35 -1.88 -12.18
N GLY A 420 4.81 -1.32 -13.26
CA GLY A 420 3.68 -1.88 -14.01
C GLY A 420 4.10 -2.99 -14.99
N PRO A 421 3.13 -3.74 -15.54
CA PRO A 421 3.36 -4.92 -16.37
C PRO A 421 4.17 -4.65 -17.65
N ASP A 422 4.04 -3.46 -18.24
CA ASP A 422 4.80 -3.03 -19.45
C ASP A 422 5.96 -2.07 -19.11
N ARG A 423 6.38 -2.05 -17.84
CA ARG A 423 7.41 -1.18 -17.24
C ARG A 423 7.12 0.35 -17.09
N PRO A 424 5.88 0.88 -17.18
CA PRO A 424 5.59 2.19 -16.64
C PRO A 424 5.51 2.13 -15.10
N LEU A 425 5.80 3.23 -14.42
CA LEU A 425 5.81 3.30 -12.96
C LEU A 425 4.53 3.96 -12.48
N HIS A 426 3.96 3.45 -11.39
CA HIS A 426 2.75 3.99 -10.78
C HIS A 426 3.02 4.39 -9.33
N PRO A 427 2.47 5.52 -8.84
CA PRO A 427 2.48 5.81 -7.42
C PRO A 427 1.62 4.75 -6.70
N HIS A 428 2.12 4.23 -5.58
CA HIS A 428 1.47 3.21 -4.77
C HIS A 428 1.18 3.79 -3.38
N PRO A 429 0.05 3.44 -2.73
CA PRO A 429 -0.19 3.89 -1.36
C PRO A 429 0.91 3.37 -0.41
N PRO A 430 1.36 4.17 0.58
CA PRO A 430 2.45 3.81 1.47
C PRO A 430 2.08 2.69 2.45
N GLY A 431 2.45 1.43 2.19
CA GLY A 431 2.12 0.34 3.12
C GLY A 431 2.67 0.50 4.54
N ALA A 432 2.10 -0.23 5.51
CA ALA A 432 2.64 -0.32 6.87
C ALA A 432 4.00 -1.01 6.81
N VAL A 433 5.10 -0.24 6.84
CA VAL A 433 6.45 -0.81 6.93
C VAL A 433 6.84 -0.84 8.40
N PRO A 434 7.28 -1.99 8.96
CA PRO A 434 7.89 -2.02 10.28
C PRO A 434 9.28 -1.38 10.21
N TRP A 435 9.36 -0.05 10.22
CA TRP A 435 10.62 0.69 10.21
C TRP A 435 11.24 0.81 11.62
N ALA A 436 10.57 0.28 12.65
CA ALA A 436 10.87 0.50 14.07
C ALA A 436 11.70 -0.59 14.79
N SER A 437 12.35 -1.52 14.07
CA SER A 437 12.97 -2.70 14.71
C SER A 437 14.41 -2.94 14.29
N ARG A 438 15.29 -1.95 14.42
CA ARG A 438 16.74 -2.20 14.49
C ARG A 438 17.42 -1.31 15.54
N PRO A 439 17.98 -1.86 16.63
CA PRO A 439 19.08 -1.19 17.32
C PRO A 439 20.27 -1.11 16.35
N CYS A 440 20.96 0.04 16.34
CA CYS A 440 22.19 0.24 15.57
C CYS A 440 23.18 -0.93 15.78
N PRO A 441 23.91 -1.38 14.75
CA PRO A 441 25.10 -2.17 14.99
C PRO A 441 26.06 -1.29 15.81
N ALA A 442 26.50 -1.80 16.96
CA ALA A 442 27.43 -1.11 17.84
C ALA A 442 28.66 -0.63 17.03
N PRO A 443 29.22 0.55 17.35
CA PRO A 443 30.45 0.99 16.71
C PRO A 443 31.53 -0.07 16.93
N ARG A 444 32.18 -0.49 15.84
CA ARG A 444 33.36 -1.37 15.89
C ARG A 444 34.34 -0.77 16.90
N SER A 445 34.63 -1.50 17.97
CA SER A 445 35.60 -1.11 18.98
C SER A 445 36.94 -0.81 18.31
N PRO A 446 37.59 0.34 18.61
CA PRO A 446 38.95 0.57 18.20
C PRO A 446 39.85 -0.46 18.90
N GLY A 447 40.87 -0.92 18.17
CA GLY A 447 41.75 -2.01 18.55
C GLY A 447 42.31 -1.88 19.97
N SER A 448 42.40 -3.04 20.61
CA SER A 448 43.17 -3.27 21.83
C SER A 448 44.61 -2.75 21.69
N PRO A 449 45.12 -2.05 22.71
CA PRO A 449 46.48 -2.24 23.16
C PRO A 449 46.44 -2.89 24.55
N ASN A 450 46.93 -4.12 24.58
CA ASN A 450 47.23 -4.88 25.78
C ASN A 450 48.39 -4.21 26.56
N ARG A 451 48.15 -3.85 27.84
CA ARG A 451 49.09 -3.68 28.98
C ARG A 451 48.37 -2.85 30.06
N THR A 452 48.33 -3.11 31.37
CA THR A 452 48.84 -4.16 32.27
C THR A 452 48.43 -3.76 33.72
N TRP A 453 48.26 -4.74 34.64
CA TRP A 453 48.20 -4.66 36.14
C TRP A 453 46.98 -3.92 36.76
N SER A 454 45.99 -4.57 37.40
CA SER A 454 45.95 -5.28 38.71
C SER A 454 46.07 -4.38 39.95
N THR A 455 44.95 -4.22 40.70
CA THR A 455 44.79 -4.46 42.16
C THR A 455 43.35 -4.15 42.62
N TRP A 456 42.79 -5.05 43.43
CA TRP A 456 41.53 -4.99 44.22
C TRP A 456 41.82 -4.35 45.63
N PRO A 457 40.90 -4.17 46.62
CA PRO A 457 39.42 -4.03 46.69
C PRO A 457 38.95 -2.95 47.76
N PRO A 458 37.89 -3.13 48.59
CA PRO A 458 36.45 -2.88 48.33
C PRO A 458 35.74 -1.92 49.34
N ALA A 459 34.47 -1.62 49.03
CA ALA A 459 33.32 -1.37 49.94
C ALA A 459 33.37 -0.24 51.01
N CYS A 460 32.37 0.66 50.94
CA CYS A 460 31.55 1.02 52.12
C CYS A 460 30.22 1.70 51.74
N THR A 461 29.17 1.15 52.31
CA THR A 461 27.77 1.60 52.38
C THR A 461 27.59 2.89 53.20
N SER A 462 26.64 3.76 52.83
CA SER A 462 25.70 4.36 53.80
C SER A 462 24.52 5.09 53.13
N ARG A 463 23.41 5.05 53.87
CA ARG A 463 21.99 5.39 53.57
C ARG A 463 21.69 6.90 53.47
N PRO A 464 20.47 7.28 53.02
CA PRO A 464 20.01 8.66 52.86
C PRO A 464 19.31 9.20 54.12
N PRO A 465 19.09 10.53 54.25
CA PRO A 465 18.15 11.07 55.22
C PRO A 465 16.80 11.43 54.57
N SER A 466 15.75 11.14 55.33
CA SER A 466 14.37 11.53 55.09
C SER A 466 14.02 12.86 55.75
N ARG A 467 13.19 13.64 55.04
CA ARG A 467 12.16 14.60 55.50
C ARG A 467 12.57 15.86 56.27
N SER A 468 12.17 17.00 55.70
CA SER A 468 11.26 17.97 56.32
C SER A 468 10.11 18.21 55.35
#